data_AF-A0A9N8DSL9-F1
#
_entry.id   AF-A0A9N8DSL9-F1
#
_cell.length_a   1.000
_cell.length_b   1.000
_cell.length_c   1.000
_cell.angle_alpha   90.00
_cell.angle_beta   90.00
_cell.angle_gamma   90.00
#
_symmetry.space_group_name_H-M   'P 1'
#
loop_
_entity.id
_entity.type
_entity.pdbx_description
1 polymer ?
#
loop_
_entity_poly.entity_id
_entity_poly.type
_entity_poly.pdbx_seq_one_letter_code
_entity_poly.pdbx_strand_id
1 'polypeptide(L)'
;MTSLWNKLSEKETIWLTFWLTIAETICFGLVMWWWEFTVIDEMFEAEEIATHIGNMTLQQRNVHIWMTATLDVLYPFTYSSFFLGVAIRAFKGHWLAILPTLLCVPTDLTEGYAQVMLLSGHKDFMAIKTTATPLKLLLFGTALIITILGAARLWLEPARGTGKKQS
;
A
#
# COMPACT_ATOMS: atom_id res chain seq x y z
N MET A 1 -19.83 -14.56 0.53
CA MET A 1 -18.39 -14.22 0.46
C MET A 1 -17.68 -15.32 -0.31
N THR A 2 -16.89 -14.97 -1.34
CA THR A 2 -16.12 -15.98 -2.11
C THR A 2 -15.02 -16.60 -1.24
N SER A 3 -14.44 -17.72 -1.69
CA SER A 3 -13.32 -18.41 -1.03
C SER A 3 -12.18 -17.45 -0.63
N LEU A 4 -11.89 -16.46 -1.49
CA LEU A 4 -10.83 -15.47 -1.27
C LEU A 4 -11.10 -14.55 -0.06
N TRP A 5 -12.32 -14.01 0.07
CA TRP A 5 -12.68 -13.11 1.18
C TRP A 5 -12.56 -13.80 2.54
N ASN A 6 -12.97 -15.08 2.59
CA ASN A 6 -12.81 -15.88 3.80
C ASN A 6 -11.32 -16.05 4.13
N LYS A 7 -10.51 -16.41 3.14
CA LYS A 7 -9.06 -16.61 3.32
C LYS A 7 -8.34 -15.35 3.81
N LEU A 8 -8.68 -14.18 3.25
CA LEU A 8 -8.10 -12.89 3.66
C LEU A 8 -8.42 -12.53 5.13
N SER A 9 -9.57 -12.97 5.64
CA SER A 9 -10.01 -12.68 7.02
C SER A 9 -9.48 -13.67 8.08
N GLU A 10 -8.75 -14.71 7.65
CA GLU A 10 -8.07 -15.65 8.55
C GLU A 10 -6.93 -14.96 9.30
N LYS A 11 -6.72 -15.32 10.56
CA LYS A 11 -5.72 -14.65 11.41
C LYS A 11 -4.32 -14.84 10.85
N GLU A 12 -4.04 -16.03 10.34
CA GLU A 12 -2.76 -16.43 9.76
C GLU A 12 -2.46 -15.59 8.52
N THR A 13 -3.45 -15.39 7.64
CA THR A 13 -3.31 -14.54 6.45
C THR A 13 -3.10 -13.08 6.81
N ILE A 14 -3.84 -12.55 7.80
CA ILE A 14 -3.67 -11.17 8.29
C ILE A 14 -2.25 -10.96 8.83
N TRP A 15 -1.75 -11.88 9.67
CA TRP A 15 -0.39 -11.76 10.21
C TRP A 15 0.68 -11.93 9.14
N LEU A 16 0.51 -12.87 8.21
CA LEU A 16 1.43 -13.06 7.09
C LEU A 16 1.54 -11.77 6.26
N THR A 17 0.40 -11.23 5.83
CA THR A 17 0.34 -10.00 5.00
C THR A 17 0.82 -8.76 5.75
N PHE A 18 0.58 -8.67 7.05
CA PHE A 18 1.18 -7.65 7.91
C PHE A 18 2.71 -7.72 7.89
N TRP A 19 3.28 -8.90 8.15
CA TRP A 19 4.74 -9.06 8.17
C TRP A 19 5.38 -8.86 6.79
N LEU A 20 4.71 -9.27 5.73
CA LEU A 20 5.15 -8.98 4.36
C LEU A 20 5.16 -7.48 4.08
N THR A 21 4.12 -6.75 4.49
CA THR A 21 4.09 -5.28 4.37
C THR A 21 5.28 -4.66 5.09
N ILE A 22 5.54 -5.05 6.34
CA ILE A 22 6.69 -4.54 7.11
C ILE A 22 8.03 -4.88 6.43
N ALA A 23 8.18 -6.11 5.94
CA ALA A 23 9.40 -6.53 5.24
C ALA A 23 9.64 -5.70 3.98
N GLU A 24 8.60 -5.43 3.19
CA GLU A 24 8.69 -4.59 1.99
C GLU A 24 9.02 -3.14 2.35
N THR A 25 8.42 -2.56 3.40
CA THR A 25 8.78 -1.22 3.89
C THR A 25 10.27 -1.13 4.26
N ILE A 26 10.80 -2.16 4.93
CA ILE A 26 12.22 -2.23 5.28
C ILE A 26 13.07 -2.33 4.00
N CYS A 27 12.67 -3.14 3.03
CA CYS A 27 13.36 -3.25 1.74
C CYS A 27 13.45 -1.89 1.02
N PHE A 28 12.37 -1.10 0.99
CA PHE A 28 12.42 0.27 0.45
C PHE A 28 13.49 1.12 1.15
N GLY A 29 13.45 1.15 2.49
CA GLY A 29 14.40 1.90 3.30
C GLY A 29 15.85 1.49 3.03
N LEU A 30 16.11 0.18 2.91
CA LEU A 30 17.45 -0.34 2.61
C LEU A 30 17.93 0.03 1.21
N VAL A 31 17.07 -0.06 0.19
CA VAL A 31 17.43 0.33 -1.18
C VAL A 31 17.71 1.83 -1.26
N MET A 32 16.84 2.67 -0.71
CA MET A 32 17.03 4.13 -0.68
C MET A 32 18.30 4.53 0.07
N TRP A 33 18.55 3.91 1.22
CA TRP A 33 19.76 4.16 2.01
C TRP A 33 21.03 3.77 1.26
N TRP A 34 21.06 2.58 0.64
CA TRP A 34 22.24 2.08 -0.07
C TRP A 34 22.59 2.89 -1.32
N TRP A 35 21.58 3.40 -2.01
CA TRP A 35 21.74 4.12 -3.28
C TRP A 35 21.65 5.64 -3.14
N GLU A 36 21.50 6.13 -1.91
CA GLU A 36 21.50 7.55 -1.55
C GLU A 36 20.48 8.39 -2.36
N PHE A 37 19.26 7.89 -2.51
CA PHE A 37 18.16 8.62 -3.13
C PHE A 37 16.87 8.49 -2.33
N THR A 38 15.96 9.44 -2.52
CA THR A 38 14.57 9.32 -2.04
C THR A 38 13.64 9.03 -3.20
N VAL A 39 12.61 8.23 -2.95
CA VAL A 39 11.53 7.96 -3.90
C VAL A 39 10.73 9.22 -4.19
N ILE A 40 10.14 9.27 -5.38
CA ILE A 40 9.18 10.33 -5.74
C ILE A 40 7.74 9.89 -5.49
N ASP A 41 7.52 8.72 -4.89
CA ASP A 41 6.20 8.09 -4.78
C ASP A 41 5.22 8.93 -3.93
N GLU A 42 5.74 9.64 -2.91
CA GLU A 42 4.98 10.58 -2.08
C GLU A 42 5.00 12.04 -2.59
N MET A 43 5.79 12.35 -3.63
CA MET A 43 5.85 13.69 -4.22
C MET A 43 4.71 13.90 -5.22
N PHE A 44 4.00 15.01 -5.08
CA PHE A 44 2.88 15.40 -5.97
C PHE A 44 3.03 16.80 -6.58
N GLU A 45 4.07 17.55 -6.22
CA GLU A 45 4.38 18.84 -6.83
C GLU A 45 5.28 18.66 -8.07
N ALA A 46 4.85 19.18 -9.22
CA ALA A 46 5.50 18.91 -10.50
C ALA A 46 6.96 19.42 -10.57
N GLU A 47 7.22 20.62 -10.02
CA GLU A 47 8.55 21.23 -9.99
C GLU A 47 9.50 20.47 -9.06
N GLU A 48 9.00 20.02 -7.90
CA GLU A 48 9.75 19.19 -6.96
C GLU A 48 10.17 17.86 -7.60
N ILE A 49 9.22 17.17 -8.23
CA ILE A 49 9.49 15.90 -8.93
C ILE A 49 10.54 16.10 -10.04
N ALA A 50 10.36 17.12 -10.88
CA ALA A 50 11.26 17.38 -12.01
C ALA A 50 12.68 17.72 -11.53
N THR A 51 12.80 18.54 -10.48
CA THR A 51 14.08 18.91 -9.87
C THR A 51 14.76 17.68 -9.27
N HIS A 52 14.00 16.86 -8.54
CA HIS A 52 14.52 15.65 -7.90
C HIS A 52 15.04 14.63 -8.92
N ILE A 53 14.26 14.35 -9.97
CA ILE A 53 14.71 13.47 -11.07
C ILE A 53 15.94 14.05 -11.77
N GLY A 54 16.01 15.37 -11.95
CA GLY A 54 17.15 16.06 -12.56
C GLY A 54 18.45 15.96 -11.74
N ASN A 55 18.33 15.80 -10.42
CA ASN A 55 19.45 15.65 -9.51
C ASN A 55 19.96 14.21 -9.38
N MET A 56 19.19 13.21 -9.86
CA MET A 56 19.60 11.82 -9.82
C MET A 56 20.65 11.49 -10.87
N THR A 57 21.64 10.68 -10.47
CA THR A 57 22.50 10.00 -11.44
C THR A 57 21.70 9.01 -12.30
N LEU A 58 22.25 8.63 -13.46
CA LEU A 58 21.64 7.60 -14.30
C LEU A 58 21.46 6.27 -13.54
N GLN A 59 22.41 5.93 -12.68
CA GLN A 59 22.36 4.72 -11.88
C GLN A 59 21.24 4.76 -10.84
N GLN A 60 21.10 5.88 -10.11
CA GLN A 60 20.01 6.08 -9.15
C GLN A 60 18.65 6.01 -9.84
N ARG A 61 18.50 6.67 -11.01
CA ARG A 61 17.27 6.57 -11.81
C ARG A 61 16.94 5.13 -12.19
N ASN A 62 17.92 4.36 -12.65
CA ASN A 62 17.69 2.97 -13.04
C ASN A 62 17.30 2.11 -11.84
N VAL A 63 17.94 2.29 -10.69
CA VAL A 63 17.57 1.57 -9.46
C VAL A 63 16.16 1.95 -9.00
N HIS A 64 15.82 3.23 -9.04
CA HIS A 64 14.48 3.72 -8.71
C HIS A 64 13.43 3.11 -9.64
N ILE A 65 13.68 3.06 -10.95
CA ILE A 65 12.79 2.39 -11.92
C ILE A 65 12.61 0.91 -11.54
N TRP A 66 13.69 0.19 -11.23
CA TRP A 66 13.60 -1.22 -10.86
C TRP A 66 12.84 -1.42 -9.56
N MET A 67 13.09 -0.59 -8.56
CA MET A 67 12.37 -0.62 -7.30
C MET A 67 10.88 -0.38 -7.52
N THR A 68 10.51 0.60 -8.34
CA THR A 68 9.09 0.88 -8.65
C THR A 68 8.44 -0.19 -9.50
N ALA A 69 9.15 -0.74 -10.49
CA ALA A 69 8.62 -1.81 -11.34
C ALA A 69 8.52 -3.18 -10.64
N THR A 70 9.08 -3.32 -9.42
CA THR A 70 9.08 -4.57 -8.67
C THR A 70 8.46 -4.41 -7.29
N LEU A 71 9.16 -3.75 -6.37
CA LEU A 71 8.74 -3.57 -5.00
C LEU A 71 7.48 -2.71 -4.89
N ASP A 72 7.38 -1.57 -5.59
CA ASP A 72 6.14 -0.75 -5.59
C ASP A 72 4.97 -1.46 -6.28
N VAL A 73 5.22 -2.43 -7.17
CA VAL A 73 4.13 -3.23 -7.75
C VAL A 73 3.58 -4.23 -6.73
N LEU A 74 4.45 -4.84 -5.92
CA LEU A 74 4.07 -5.85 -4.92
C LEU A 74 3.40 -5.22 -3.69
N TYR A 75 3.92 -4.09 -3.23
CA TYR A 75 3.50 -3.40 -2.01
C TYR A 75 1.99 -3.14 -1.89
N PRO A 76 1.29 -2.58 -2.90
CA PRO A 76 -0.15 -2.39 -2.82
C PRO A 76 -0.94 -3.66 -2.65
N PHE A 77 -0.47 -4.81 -3.15
CA PHE A 77 -1.15 -6.08 -2.92
C PHE A 77 -0.97 -6.59 -1.49
N THR A 78 0.21 -6.42 -0.89
CA THR A 78 0.49 -6.91 0.47
C THR A 78 -0.25 -6.09 1.51
N TYR A 79 -0.10 -4.76 1.50
CA TYR A 79 -0.78 -3.90 2.47
C TYR A 79 -2.30 -3.92 2.26
N SER A 80 -2.78 -4.00 1.02
CA SER A 80 -4.23 -4.05 0.77
C SER A 80 -4.83 -5.38 1.21
N SER A 81 -4.10 -6.49 1.08
CA SER A 81 -4.55 -7.78 1.62
C SER A 81 -4.65 -7.74 3.14
N PHE A 82 -3.68 -7.11 3.81
CA PHE A 82 -3.71 -6.89 5.25
C PHE A 82 -4.91 -6.01 5.67
N PHE A 83 -5.07 -4.83 5.04
CA PHE A 83 -6.15 -3.89 5.34
C PHE A 83 -7.53 -4.51 5.09
N LEU A 84 -7.71 -5.19 3.95
CA LEU A 84 -8.94 -5.93 3.64
C LEU A 84 -9.22 -7.00 4.69
N GLY A 85 -8.23 -7.82 5.03
CA GLY A 85 -8.38 -8.90 6.00
C GLY A 85 -8.90 -8.41 7.34
N VAL A 86 -8.31 -7.33 7.86
CA VAL A 86 -8.75 -6.67 9.09
C VAL A 86 -10.16 -6.08 8.94
N ALA A 87 -10.43 -5.35 7.85
CA ALA A 87 -11.73 -4.73 7.61
C ALA A 87 -12.88 -5.74 7.51
N ILE A 88 -12.67 -6.85 6.77
CA ILE A 88 -13.65 -7.94 6.64
C ILE A 88 -13.92 -8.55 8.01
N ARG A 89 -12.86 -8.84 8.78
CA ARG A 89 -12.97 -9.50 10.07
C ARG A 89 -13.65 -8.62 11.12
N ALA A 90 -13.29 -7.34 11.20
CA ALA A 90 -13.78 -6.40 12.20
C ALA A 90 -15.18 -5.84 11.88
N PHE A 91 -15.45 -5.58 10.60
CA PHE A 91 -16.68 -4.90 10.14
C PHE A 91 -17.59 -5.81 9.31
N LYS A 92 -17.34 -7.12 9.31
CA LYS A 92 -18.17 -8.14 8.63
C LYS A 92 -18.41 -7.85 7.15
N GLY A 93 -17.41 -7.25 6.50
CA GLY A 93 -17.47 -6.94 5.07
C GLY A 93 -18.28 -5.68 4.70
N HIS A 94 -18.42 -4.72 5.62
CA HIS A 94 -19.08 -3.45 5.31
C HIS A 94 -18.37 -2.72 4.16
N TRP A 95 -19.09 -2.38 3.10
CA TRP A 95 -18.49 -1.89 1.85
C TRP A 95 -17.68 -0.59 2.02
N LEU A 96 -18.15 0.34 2.88
CA LEU A 96 -17.41 1.57 3.21
C LEU A 96 -16.03 1.30 3.84
N ALA A 97 -15.86 0.18 4.54
CA ALA A 97 -14.59 -0.20 5.15
C ALA A 97 -13.62 -0.85 4.15
N ILE A 98 -14.14 -1.37 3.03
CA ILE A 98 -13.40 -2.15 2.04
C ILE A 98 -13.02 -1.30 0.82
N LEU A 99 -13.91 -0.39 0.42
CA LEU A 99 -13.79 0.36 -0.82
C LEU A 99 -12.49 1.18 -0.94
N PRO A 100 -12.04 1.92 0.10
CA PRO A 100 -10.80 2.69 0.01
C PRO A 100 -9.59 1.80 -0.33
N THR A 101 -9.50 0.63 0.31
CA THR A 101 -8.43 -0.34 0.08
C THR A 101 -8.47 -0.92 -1.34
N LEU A 102 -9.66 -1.27 -1.85
CA LEU A 102 -9.80 -1.80 -3.21
C LEU A 102 -9.42 -0.80 -4.29
N LEU A 103 -9.73 0.48 -4.08
CA LEU A 103 -9.37 1.56 -5.01
C LEU A 103 -7.89 1.95 -4.88
N CYS A 104 -7.28 1.74 -3.71
CA CYS A 104 -5.88 2.09 -3.49
C CYS A 104 -4.94 1.36 -4.46
N VAL A 105 -5.14 0.06 -4.68
CA VAL A 105 -4.28 -0.75 -5.56
C VAL A 105 -4.21 -0.21 -7.00
N PRO A 106 -5.32 -0.04 -7.74
CA PRO A 106 -5.23 0.47 -9.11
C PRO A 106 -4.72 1.92 -9.17
N THR A 107 -5.02 2.76 -8.17
CA THR A 107 -4.47 4.13 -8.13
C THR A 107 -2.96 4.10 -7.92
N ASP A 108 -2.47 3.27 -7.02
CA ASP A 108 -1.04 3.10 -6.72
C ASP A 108 -0.28 2.55 -7.95
N LEU A 109 -0.80 1.51 -8.61
CA LEU A 109 -0.20 0.98 -9.85
C LEU A 109 -0.21 1.99 -11.00
N THR A 110 -1.25 2.81 -11.12
CA THR A 110 -1.32 3.88 -12.13
C THR A 110 -0.28 4.95 -11.86
N GLU A 111 -0.12 5.33 -10.60
CA GLU A 111 0.89 6.26 -10.13
C GLU A 111 2.31 5.70 -10.40
N GLY A 112 2.60 4.48 -9.95
CA GLY A 112 3.88 3.81 -10.16
C GLY A 112 4.26 3.67 -11.64
N TYR A 113 3.28 3.43 -12.52
CA TYR A 113 3.50 3.47 -13.96
C TYR A 113 3.91 4.86 -14.46
N ALA A 114 3.20 5.92 -14.04
CA ALA A 114 3.58 7.29 -14.38
C ALA A 114 4.97 7.65 -13.85
N GLN A 115 5.31 7.21 -12.64
CA GLN A 115 6.63 7.36 -12.02
C GLN A 115 7.74 6.70 -12.84
N VAL A 116 7.56 5.45 -13.28
CA VAL A 116 8.52 4.78 -14.19
C VAL A 116 8.70 5.55 -15.49
N MET A 117 7.62 6.06 -16.08
CA MET A 117 7.67 6.83 -17.33
C MET A 117 8.44 8.15 -17.15
N LEU A 118 8.21 8.86 -16.03
CA LEU A 118 8.93 10.09 -15.68
C LEU A 118 10.43 9.84 -15.45
N LEU A 119 10.79 8.80 -14.69
CA LEU A 119 12.19 8.41 -14.48
C LEU A 119 12.87 7.96 -15.78
N SER A 120 12.10 7.51 -16.76
CA SER A 120 12.57 7.16 -18.11
C SER A 120 12.67 8.38 -19.04
N GLY A 121 12.24 9.56 -18.61
CA GLY A 121 12.34 10.82 -19.35
C GLY A 121 11.06 11.27 -20.08
N HIS A 122 9.95 10.54 -19.94
CA HIS A 122 8.67 10.88 -20.57
C HIS A 122 7.88 11.87 -19.70
N LYS A 123 8.09 13.17 -19.94
CA LYS A 123 7.50 14.26 -19.12
C LYS A 123 5.97 14.34 -19.20
N ASP A 124 5.36 13.80 -20.25
CA ASP A 124 3.91 13.85 -20.48
C ASP A 124 3.10 13.11 -19.38
N PHE A 125 3.77 12.27 -18.59
CA PHE A 125 3.17 11.52 -17.48
C PHE A 125 3.07 12.32 -16.17
N MET A 126 3.57 13.56 -16.13
CA MET A 126 3.55 14.39 -14.93
C MET A 126 2.13 14.60 -14.41
N ALA A 127 1.17 14.90 -15.28
CA ALA A 127 -0.22 15.14 -14.87
C ALA A 127 -0.86 13.90 -14.20
N ILE A 128 -0.51 12.70 -14.66
CA ILE A 128 -0.98 11.45 -14.05
C ILE A 128 -0.36 11.32 -12.66
N LYS A 129 0.95 11.52 -12.53
CA LYS A 129 1.68 11.43 -11.26
C LYS A 129 1.13 12.41 -10.21
N THR A 130 0.98 13.70 -10.56
CA THR A 130 0.54 14.75 -9.64
C THR A 130 -0.94 14.62 -9.24
N THR A 131 -1.75 13.90 -10.03
CA THR A 131 -3.17 13.63 -9.70
C THR A 131 -3.34 12.32 -8.95
N ALA A 132 -2.63 11.27 -9.36
CA ALA A 132 -2.75 9.94 -8.78
C ALA A 132 -2.10 9.85 -7.39
N THR A 133 -0.99 10.56 -7.17
CA THR A 133 -0.29 10.59 -5.86
C THR A 133 -1.18 11.06 -4.70
N PRO A 134 -1.82 12.24 -4.74
CA PRO A 134 -2.69 12.67 -3.64
C PRO A 134 -3.91 11.74 -3.47
N LEU A 135 -4.43 11.19 -4.58
CA LEU A 135 -5.53 10.23 -4.53
C LEU A 135 -5.12 8.92 -3.83
N LYS A 136 -3.96 8.34 -4.18
CA LYS A 136 -3.47 7.12 -3.51
C LYS A 136 -3.21 7.37 -2.04
N LEU A 137 -2.63 8.52 -1.67
CA LEU A 137 -2.34 8.86 -0.28
C LEU A 137 -3.62 9.01 0.54
N LEU A 138 -4.66 9.63 -0.03
CA LEU A 138 -5.97 9.74 0.62
C LEU A 138 -6.62 8.36 0.82
N LEU A 139 -6.58 7.51 -0.21
CA LEU A 139 -7.14 6.15 -0.16
C LEU A 139 -6.40 5.28 0.85
N PHE A 140 -5.06 5.30 0.82
CA PHE A 140 -4.18 4.59 1.75
C PHE A 140 -4.42 5.06 3.18
N GLY A 141 -4.39 6.37 3.44
CA GLY A 141 -4.61 6.93 4.77
C GLY A 141 -5.98 6.56 5.33
N THR A 142 -7.03 6.61 4.51
CA THR A 142 -8.38 6.18 4.89
C THR A 142 -8.41 4.69 5.23
N ALA A 143 -7.82 3.85 4.39
CA ALA A 143 -7.74 2.40 4.61
C ALA A 143 -6.93 2.03 5.87
N LEU A 144 -5.84 2.76 6.14
CA LEU A 144 -5.02 2.59 7.33
C LEU A 144 -5.81 2.95 8.61
N ILE A 145 -6.54 4.07 8.62
CA ILE A 145 -7.40 4.45 9.74
C ILE A 145 -8.45 3.37 10.01
N ILE A 146 -9.14 2.89 8.96
CA ILE A 146 -10.11 1.80 9.08
C ILE A 146 -9.47 0.54 9.66
N THR A 147 -8.25 0.21 9.20
CA THR A 147 -7.50 -0.95 9.68
C THR A 147 -7.16 -0.82 11.16
N ILE A 148 -6.67 0.34 11.62
CA ILE A 148 -6.38 0.61 13.02
C ILE A 148 -7.64 0.48 13.89
N LEU A 149 -8.75 1.09 13.46
CA LEU A 149 -10.04 0.99 14.14
C LEU A 149 -10.55 -0.45 14.20
N GLY A 150 -10.39 -1.20 13.09
CA GLY A 150 -10.77 -2.60 13.00
C GLY A 150 -9.92 -3.49 13.91
N ALA A 151 -8.61 -3.29 13.93
CA ALA A 151 -7.69 -4.00 14.81
C ALA A 151 -7.99 -3.71 16.29
N ALA A 152 -8.20 -2.44 16.65
CA ALA A 152 -8.60 -2.05 18.00
C ALA A 152 -9.93 -2.71 18.42
N ARG A 153 -10.92 -2.72 17.52
CA ARG A 153 -12.19 -3.42 17.76
C ARG A 153 -11.99 -4.91 18.02
N LEU A 154 -11.21 -5.59 17.20
CA LEU A 154 -10.92 -7.03 17.34
C LEU A 154 -10.13 -7.35 18.61
N TRP A 155 -9.30 -6.41 19.06
CA TRP A 155 -8.56 -6.54 20.32
C TRP A 155 -9.46 -6.35 21.54
N LEU A 156 -10.40 -5.40 21.46
CA LEU A 156 -11.31 -5.05 22.55
C LEU A 156 -12.50 -6.01 22.67
N GLU A 157 -12.90 -6.71 21.61
CA GLU A 157 -13.91 -7.78 21.66
C GLU A 157 -13.24 -9.06 22.18
N PRO A 158 -13.31 -9.39 23.49
CA PRO A 158 -12.71 -10.63 23.99
C PRO A 158 -13.51 -11.79 23.38
N ALA A 159 -12.87 -12.94 23.20
CA ALA A 159 -13.50 -14.15 22.68
C ALA A 159 -14.77 -14.51 23.48
N ARG A 160 -15.94 -14.03 23.03
CA ARG A 160 -17.25 -14.50 23.48
C ARG A 160 -17.43 -15.91 22.92
N GLY A 161 -16.84 -16.93 23.57
CA GLY A 161 -16.92 -18.29 23.01
C GLY A 161 -16.25 -19.48 23.70
N THR A 162 -15.67 -19.39 24.90
CA THR A 162 -15.18 -20.59 25.63
C THR A 162 -15.98 -20.88 26.90
N GLY A 163 -17.31 -20.79 26.83
CA GLY A 163 -18.16 -20.99 28.00
C GLY A 163 -19.59 -21.35 27.63
N LYS A 164 -19.80 -22.58 27.12
CA LYS A 164 -21.00 -23.40 27.37
C LYS A 164 -20.75 -24.82 26.82
N LYS A 165 -20.17 -25.69 27.66
CA LYS A 165 -20.56 -27.10 27.64
C LYS A 165 -21.99 -27.14 28.16
N GLN A 166 -22.97 -27.45 27.31
CA GLN A 166 -24.24 -27.97 27.78
C GLN A 166 -24.13 -29.49 27.71
N SER A 167 -23.94 -30.07 28.90
CA SER A 167 -24.26 -31.46 29.22
C SER A 167 -25.76 -31.70 29.10
#